data_AF-A0A4Q3KG29-F1
#
_entry.id   AF-A0A4Q3KG29-F1
#
_cell.length_a   1.000
_cell.length_b   1.000
_cell.length_c   1.000
_cell.angle_alpha   90.00
_cell.angle_beta   90.00
_cell.angle_gamma   90.00
#
_symmetry.space_group_name_H-M   'P 1'
#
loop_
_entity.id
_entity.type
_entity.pdbx_description
1 polymer ?
#
loop_
_entity_poly.entity_id
_entity_poly.type
_entity_poly.pdbx_seq_one_letter_code
_entity_poly.pdbx_strand_id
1 'polypeptide(L)'
;MHTTTTEQVEVSAQLEHRLELLRTHHGLPTTTAVLEMLLSRQMDRSVYEMTGKRPGPRLAIDNTQHKDDHHAHREQPQQLSSPGAKEPGCWPFGRPR
;
A
#
# COMPACT_ATOMS: atom_id res chain seq x y z
N MET A 1 -0.26 14.91 -4.84
CA MET A 1 1.10 15.42 -4.55
C MET A 1 2.03 14.22 -4.45
N HIS A 2 2.86 13.93 -5.46
CA HIS A 2 3.93 12.94 -5.29
C HIS A 2 5.00 13.60 -4.42
N THR A 3 5.07 13.24 -3.13
CA THR A 3 6.23 13.58 -2.31
C THR A 3 7.38 12.73 -2.79
N THR A 4 8.13 13.23 -3.78
CA THR A 4 9.42 12.64 -4.15
C THR A 4 10.40 12.95 -3.02
N THR A 5 10.43 12.05 -2.03
CA THR A 5 11.44 12.10 -0.96
C THR A 5 12.78 11.75 -1.59
N THR A 6 13.68 12.72 -1.63
CA THR A 6 15.06 12.50 -2.08
C THR A 6 15.90 12.06 -0.89
N GLU A 7 16.38 10.82 -0.92
CA GLU A 7 17.26 10.28 0.10
C GLU A 7 18.66 10.08 -0.51
N GLN A 8 19.70 10.51 0.20
CA GLN A 8 21.08 10.29 -0.20
C GLN A 8 21.55 8.96 0.41
N VAL A 9 21.96 8.03 -0.45
CA VAL A 9 22.41 6.70 -0.01
C VAL A 9 23.88 6.53 -0.40
N GLU A 10 24.73 6.39 0.60
CA GLU A 10 26.13 6.05 0.36
C GLU A 10 26.24 4.59 -0.08
N VAL A 11 26.88 4.37 -1.22
CA VAL A 11 27.10 3.04 -1.79
C VAL A 11 28.58 2.75 -1.90
N SER A 12 28.96 1.50 -1.69
CA SER A 12 30.34 1.07 -1.88
C SER A 12 30.72 1.09 -3.37
N ALA A 13 32.00 1.30 -3.67
CA ALA A 13 32.50 1.33 -5.06
C ALA A 13 32.17 0.06 -5.85
N GLN A 14 32.15 -1.11 -5.18
CA GLN A 14 31.75 -2.36 -5.81
C GLN A 14 30.25 -2.38 -6.20
N LEU A 15 29.40 -1.82 -5.34
CA LEU A 15 27.97 -1.74 -5.60
C LEU A 15 27.68 -0.75 -6.72
N GLU A 16 28.35 0.40 -6.72
CA GLU A 16 28.27 1.39 -7.79
C GLU A 16 28.62 0.79 -9.15
N HIS A 17 29.74 0.05 -9.23
CA HIS A 17 30.13 -0.62 -10.47
C HIS A 17 29.08 -1.63 -10.96
N ARG A 18 28.47 -2.40 -10.05
CA ARG A 18 27.40 -3.34 -10.41
C ARG A 18 26.15 -2.63 -10.91
N LEU A 19 25.78 -1.51 -10.30
CA LEU A 19 24.65 -0.70 -10.73
C LEU A 19 24.90 -0.10 -12.12
N GLU A 20 26.14 0.30 -12.41
CA GLU A 20 26.53 0.82 -13.72
C GLU A 20 26.48 -0.26 -14.82
N LEU A 21 26.90 -1.48 -14.52
CA LEU A 21 26.74 -2.63 -15.43
C LEU A 21 25.26 -2.91 -15.72
N LEU A 22 24.42 -2.90 -14.68
CA LEU A 22 22.97 -3.08 -14.82
C LEU A 22 22.33 -1.96 -15.63
N ARG A 23 22.75 -0.71 -15.42
CA ARG A 23 22.30 0.46 -16.19
C ARG A 23 22.56 0.25 -17.67
N THR A 24 23.79 -0.11 -18.01
CA THR A 24 24.22 -0.33 -19.40
C THR A 24 23.48 -1.50 -20.04
N HIS A 25 23.36 -2.64 -19.33
CA HIS A 25 22.65 -3.82 -19.81
C HIS A 25 21.17 -3.55 -20.11
N HIS A 26 20.51 -2.74 -19.28
CA HIS A 26 19.10 -2.40 -19.45
C HIS A 26 18.86 -1.13 -20.29
N GLY A 27 19.91 -0.47 -20.77
CA GLY A 27 19.81 0.77 -21.55
C GLY A 27 19.15 1.92 -20.78
N LEU A 28 19.30 1.95 -19.46
CA LEU A 28 18.64 2.94 -18.60
C LEU A 28 19.44 4.24 -18.56
N PRO A 29 18.77 5.41 -18.50
CA PRO A 29 19.44 6.70 -18.58
C PRO A 29 20.22 7.06 -17.31
N THR A 30 19.79 6.56 -16.15
CA THR A 30 20.38 6.91 -14.85
C THR A 30 20.48 5.69 -13.94
N THR A 31 21.39 5.76 -12.98
CA THR A 31 21.54 4.74 -11.93
C THR A 31 20.30 4.71 -11.01
N THR A 32 19.67 5.86 -10.78
CA THR A 32 18.39 5.95 -10.06
C THR A 32 17.28 5.15 -10.75
N ALA A 33 17.19 5.20 -12.08
CA ALA A 33 16.23 4.38 -12.81
C ALA A 33 16.47 2.87 -12.63
N VAL A 34 17.73 2.45 -12.46
CA VAL A 34 18.05 1.06 -12.09
C VAL A 34 17.49 0.73 -10.71
N LEU A 35 17.69 1.61 -9.72
CA LEU A 35 17.18 1.41 -8.37
C LEU A 35 15.64 1.35 -8.34
N GLU A 36 14.97 2.26 -9.04
CA GLU A 36 13.50 2.25 -9.16
C GLU A 36 12.97 0.98 -9.82
N MET A 37 13.66 0.49 -10.86
CA MET A 37 13.34 -0.78 -11.51
C MET A 37 13.51 -1.96 -10.54
N LEU A 38 14.62 -2.01 -9.79
CA LEU A 38 14.88 -3.07 -8.82
C LEU A 38 13.85 -3.06 -7.69
N LEU A 39 13.52 -1.88 -7.16
CA LEU A 39 12.48 -1.70 -6.14
C LEU A 39 11.12 -2.15 -6.66
N SER A 40 10.75 -1.78 -7.89
CA SER A 40 9.49 -2.22 -8.50
C SER A 40 9.40 -3.74 -8.57
N ARG A 41 10.46 -4.41 -9.03
CA ARG A 41 10.50 -5.88 -9.09
C ARG A 41 10.41 -6.53 -7.71
N GLN A 42 11.05 -5.94 -6.70
CA GLN A 42 10.99 -6.45 -5.33
C GLN A 42 9.57 -6.32 -4.75
N MET A 43 8.91 -5.19 -4.97
CA MET A 43 7.52 -4.99 -4.57
C MET A 43 6.59 -5.96 -5.30
N ASP A 44 6.74 -6.12 -6.62
CA ASP A 44 5.91 -7.02 -7.42
C ASP A 44 6.01 -8.46 -6.92
N ARG A 45 7.23 -8.89 -6.58
CA ARG A 45 7.49 -10.20 -5.99
C ARG A 45 6.82 -10.33 -4.62
N SER A 46 6.97 -9.34 -3.75
CA SER A 46 6.35 -9.36 -2.42
C SER A 46 4.82 -9.42 -2.51
N VAL A 47 4.21 -8.64 -3.41
CA VAL A 47 2.76 -8.67 -3.66
C VAL A 47 2.33 -10.04 -4.18
N TYR A 48 3.08 -10.62 -5.11
CA TYR A 48 2.80 -11.96 -5.62
C TYR A 48 2.88 -13.02 -4.50
N GLU A 49 3.92 -12.97 -3.67
CA GLU A 49 4.09 -13.90 -2.55
C GLU A 49 2.95 -13.78 -1.53
N MET A 50 2.44 -12.57 -1.27
CA MET A 50 1.33 -12.34 -0.34
C MET A 50 -0.05 -12.70 -0.91
N THR A 51 -0.27 -12.49 -2.20
CA THR A 51 -1.62 -12.55 -2.81
C THR A 51 -1.81 -13.72 -3.77
N GLY A 52 -0.73 -14.39 -4.18
CA GLY A 52 -0.73 -15.39 -5.24
C GLY A 52 -1.03 -14.83 -6.64
N LYS A 53 -1.17 -13.51 -6.79
CA LYS A 53 -1.55 -12.84 -8.05
C LYS A 53 -0.43 -11.94 -8.52
N ARG A 54 -0.08 -12.04 -9.81
CA ARG A 54 0.94 -11.16 -10.39
C ARG A 54 0.36 -9.75 -10.52
N PRO A 55 1.03 -8.72 -9.98
CA PRO A 55 0.60 -7.34 -10.18
C PRO A 55 0.59 -6.99 -11.67
N GLY A 56 -0.44 -6.26 -12.09
CA GLY A 56 -0.60 -5.82 -13.47
C GLY A 56 0.40 -4.70 -13.83
N PRO A 57 0.37 -4.23 -15.08
CA PRO A 57 1.19 -3.09 -15.51
C PRO A 57 1.00 -1.90 -14.56
N ARG A 58 2.11 -1.29 -14.15
CA ARG A 58 2.09 -0.14 -13.25
C ARG A 58 1.44 1.04 -13.96
N LEU A 59 0.19 1.34 -13.62
CA LEU A 59 -0.53 2.51 -14.10
C LEU A 59 -0.02 3.73 -13.33
N ALA A 60 0.40 4.78 -14.05
CA ALA A 60 0.66 6.07 -13.44
C ALA A 60 -0.68 6.69 -13.04
N ILE A 61 -1.14 6.40 -11.83
CA ILE A 61 -2.36 7.01 -11.28
C ILE A 61 -1.98 8.39 -10.75
N ASP A 62 -2.44 9.44 -11.40
CA ASP A 62 -2.27 10.81 -10.94
C ASP A 62 -3.29 11.13 -9.83
N ASN A 63 -2.81 11.17 -8.59
CA ASN A 63 -3.62 11.53 -7.41
C ASN A 63 -3.51 13.01 -7.02
N THR A 64 -3.15 13.91 -7.95
CA THR A 64 -3.01 15.35 -7.63
C THR A 64 -4.31 16.14 -7.55
N GLN A 65 -5.46 15.57 -7.98
CA GLN A 65 -6.73 16.29 -8.02
C GLN A 65 -7.65 16.14 -6.79
N HIS A 66 -7.31 15.35 -5.78
CA HIS A 66 -8.14 15.29 -4.56
C HIS A 66 -7.64 16.27 -3.50
N LYS A 67 -7.86 17.56 -3.73
CA LYS A 67 -7.88 18.59 -2.69
C LYS A 67 -9.33 18.91 -2.37
N ASP A 68 -9.70 18.56 -1.15
CA ASP A 68 -10.72 19.10 -0.27
C ASP A 68 -11.60 20.25 -0.81
N ASP A 69 -12.85 19.93 -1.19
CA ASP A 69 -13.96 20.89 -1.30
C ASP A 69 -15.28 20.32 -0.75
N HIS A 70 -15.22 19.65 0.41
CA HIS A 70 -16.44 19.40 1.20
C HIS A 70 -16.24 19.78 2.67
N HIS A 71 -16.13 21.08 2.91
CA HIS A 71 -16.43 21.69 4.20
C HIS A 71 -17.85 22.24 4.17
N ALA A 72 -18.82 21.51 4.74
CA ALA A 72 -19.84 22.06 5.63
C ALA A 72 -20.83 20.98 6.12
N HIS A 73 -20.76 20.73 7.44
CA HIS A 73 -21.84 20.33 8.34
C HIS A 73 -22.61 19.02 8.09
N ARG A 74 -22.60 18.09 9.07
CA ARG A 74 -23.48 18.18 10.26
C ARG A 74 -23.44 16.89 11.14
N GLU A 75 -22.99 17.09 12.38
CA GLU A 75 -23.41 16.44 13.65
C GLU A 75 -23.24 14.93 13.95
N GLN A 76 -22.35 14.71 14.92
CA GLN A 76 -22.40 13.82 16.10
C GLN A 76 -22.05 12.32 15.99
N PRO A 77 -21.08 11.86 16.81
CA PRO A 77 -20.86 10.44 17.06
C PRO A 77 -21.92 9.93 18.04
N GLN A 78 -22.72 8.93 17.64
CA GLN A 78 -23.56 8.20 18.59
C GLN A 78 -22.64 7.41 19.53
N GLN A 79 -22.50 7.92 20.75
CA GLN A 79 -21.94 7.16 21.85
C GLN A 79 -22.82 5.94 22.12
N LEU A 80 -22.24 4.74 22.09
CA LEU A 80 -22.86 3.57 22.69
C LEU A 80 -22.90 3.78 24.21
N SER A 81 -23.98 4.36 24.71
CA SER A 81 -24.32 4.32 26.13
C SER A 81 -25.03 3.00 26.42
N SER A 82 -24.30 2.05 27.02
CA SER A 82 -24.93 0.99 27.81
C SER A 82 -25.70 1.61 28.98
N PRO A 83 -26.85 1.04 29.36
CA PRO A 83 -26.93 0.46 30.70
C PRO A 83 -27.72 -0.85 30.73
N GLY A 84 -27.38 -1.70 31.69
CA GLY A 84 -27.77 -3.10 31.73
C GLY A 84 -29.24 -3.37 32.01
N ALA A 85 -29.65 -4.60 31.67
CA ALA A 85 -30.72 -5.31 32.33
C ALA A 85 -30.46 -6.81 32.23
N LYS A 86 -30.41 -7.41 33.41
CA LYS A 86 -30.26 -8.82 33.75
C LYS A 86 -31.53 -9.57 33.35
N GLU A 87 -31.43 -10.67 32.60
CA GLU A 87 -32.25 -11.87 32.87
C GLU A 87 -31.72 -13.12 32.13
N PRO A 88 -31.63 -14.28 32.81
CA PRO A 88 -31.31 -15.56 32.19
C PRO A 88 -32.59 -16.31 31.83
N GLY A 89 -32.63 -16.87 30.62
CA GLY A 89 -33.51 -18.00 30.31
C GLY A 89 -34.68 -17.69 29.39
N CYS A 90 -34.73 -18.42 28.28
CA CYS A 90 -35.84 -19.29 27.94
C CYS A 90 -35.51 -19.98 26.62
N TRP A 91 -35.11 -21.25 26.69
CA TRP A 91 -35.33 -22.17 25.58
C TRP A 91 -36.82 -22.50 25.56
N PRO A 92 -37.44 -22.58 24.39
CA PRO A 92 -38.13 -23.83 24.11
C PRO A 92 -37.93 -24.33 22.67
N PHE A 93 -37.58 -25.61 22.60
CA PHE A 93 -38.10 -26.62 21.68
C PHE A 93 -38.32 -26.27 20.19
N GLY A 94 -37.53 -26.94 19.35
CA GLY A 94 -37.82 -27.13 17.92
C GLY A 94 -37.15 -28.40 17.37
N ARG A 95 -37.72 -29.57 17.66
CA ARG A 95 -37.66 -30.79 16.80
C ARG A 95 -39.00 -30.85 16.03
N PRO A 96 -39.15 -31.55 14.88
CA PRO A 96 -38.45 -32.80 14.56
C PRO A 96 -38.04 -33.03 13.09
N ARG A 97 -37.07 -33.92 12.89
CA ARG A 97 -37.15 -35.03 11.94
C ARG A 97 -36.23 -36.17 12.40
#